data_AF-A0A656GLE5-F1
#
_entry.id   AF-A0A656GLE5-F1
#
_cell.length_a   1.000
_cell.length_b   1.000
_cell.length_c   1.000
_cell.angle_alpha   90.00
_cell.angle_beta   90.00
_cell.angle_gamma   90.00
#
_symmetry.space_group_name_H-M   'P 1'
#
loop_
_entity.id
_entity.type
_entity.pdbx_description
1 polymer ?
#
loop_
_entity_poly.entity_id
_entity_poly.type
_entity_poly.pdbx_seq_one_letter_code
_entity_poly.pdbx_strand_id
1 'polypeptide(L)' 'TLTAGYGSTQTAQDSSSLTTGYGSTSTAGYASSLIAGYGSTQTAG' A
#
# COMPACT_ATOMS: atom_id res chain seq x y z
N THR A 1 -9.51 5.74 -1.81
CA THR A 1 -8.47 5.78 -0.75
C THR A 1 -8.71 4.63 0.18
N LEU A 2 -7.76 3.70 0.28
CA LEU A 2 -7.80 2.56 1.20
C LEU A 2 -6.75 2.82 2.30
N THR A 3 -7.11 2.67 3.57
CA THR A 3 -6.19 2.88 4.69
C THR A 3 -6.02 1.58 5.44
N ALA A 4 -4.77 1.14 5.56
CA ALA A 4 -4.43 -0.07 6.27
C ALA A 4 -3.76 0.21 7.62
N GLY A 5 -4.08 -0.63 8.60
CA GLY A 5 -3.44 -0.60 9.91
C GLY A 5 -2.00 -1.10 9.90
N TYR A 6 -1.39 -1.15 11.08
CA TYR A 6 -0.07 -1.72 11.32
C TYR A 6 0.02 -3.19 10.89
N GLY A 7 1.14 -3.60 10.30
CA GLY A 7 1.41 -5.00 9.93
C GLY A 7 0.39 -5.62 8.97
N SER A 8 -0.32 -4.78 8.20
CA SER A 8 -1.40 -5.21 7.33
C SER A 8 -0.90 -5.55 5.92
N THR A 9 -1.65 -6.39 5.19
CA THR A 9 -1.37 -6.71 3.78
C THR A 9 -2.48 -6.17 2.89
N GLN A 10 -2.15 -5.24 1.99
CA GLN A 10 -3.14 -4.59 1.11
C GLN A 10 -2.71 -4.57 -0.34
N THR A 11 -3.70 -4.74 -1.22
CA THR A 11 -3.53 -4.63 -2.67
C THR A 11 -4.41 -3.48 -3.17
N ALA A 12 -3.78 -2.45 -3.71
CA ALA A 12 -4.45 -1.38 -4.43
C ALA A 12 -4.67 -1.82 -5.87
N GLN A 13 -5.89 -1.65 -6.38
CA GLN A 13 -6.20 -1.88 -7.79
C GLN A 13 -5.68 -0.70 -8.64
N ASP A 14 -5.78 -0.80 -9.96
CA ASP A 14 -5.31 0.26 -10.87
C ASP A 14 -5.91 1.63 -10.52
N SER A 15 -5.09 2.68 -10.64
CA SER A 15 -5.47 4.06 -10.35
C SER A 15 -6.02 4.31 -8.93
N SER A 16 -5.67 3.44 -7.98
CA SER A 16 -6.10 3.58 -6.58
C SER A 16 -5.09 4.36 -5.74
N SER A 17 -5.58 4.96 -4.66
CA SER A 17 -4.72 5.54 -3.63
C SER A 17 -4.78 4.67 -2.37
N LEU A 18 -3.63 4.20 -1.90
CA LEU A 18 -3.48 3.30 -0.75
C LEU A 18 -2.49 3.91 0.25
N THR A 19 -2.92 4.03 1.51
CA THR A 19 -2.08 4.46 2.64
C THR A 19 -1.89 3.29 3.59
N THR A 20 -0.64 2.91 3.85
CA THR A 20 -0.29 1.69 4.57
C THR A 20 0.39 2.00 5.89
N GLY A 21 0.06 1.25 6.93
CA GLY A 21 0.68 1.37 8.24
C GLY A 21 2.13 0.90 8.28
N TYR A 22 2.78 1.10 9.43
CA TYR A 22 4.14 0.64 9.72
C TYR A 22 4.26 -0.88 9.60
N GLY A 23 5.37 -1.37 9.06
CA GLY A 23 5.61 -2.83 8.90
C GLY A 23 4.62 -3.56 7.98
N SER A 24 3.81 -2.82 7.23
CA SER A 24 2.80 -3.40 6.34
C SER A 24 3.44 -3.89 5.03
N THR A 25 2.77 -4.83 4.37
CA THR A 25 3.13 -5.26 3.00
C THR A 25 2.07 -4.73 2.05
N SER A 26 2.46 -4.08 0.96
CA SER A 26 1.47 -3.50 0.06
C SER A 26 1.85 -3.58 -1.40
N THR A 27 0.86 -3.93 -2.22
CA THR A 27 0.96 -4.04 -3.67
C THR A 27 0.16 -2.93 -4.31
N ALA A 28 0.80 -2.14 -5.17
CA ALA A 28 0.20 -1.03 -5.90
C ALA A 28 -0.02 -1.44 -7.37
N GLY A 29 -1.26 -1.36 -7.88
CA GLY A 29 -1.56 -1.56 -9.30
C GLY A 29 -1.07 -0.41 -10.20
N TYR A 30 -1.29 -0.50 -11.51
CA TYR A 30 -0.78 0.46 -12.47
C TYR A 30 -1.40 1.86 -12.23
N ALA A 31 -0.56 2.90 -12.34
CA ALA A 31 -0.92 4.28 -12.05
C ALA A 31 -1.51 4.53 -10.65
N SER A 32 -1.22 3.66 -9.67
CA SER A 32 -1.66 3.85 -8.28
C SER A 32 -0.69 4.73 -7.49
N SER A 33 -1.22 5.38 -6.45
CA SER A 33 -0.44 6.18 -5.51
C SER A 33 -0.39 5.48 -4.16
N LEU A 34 0.81 5.04 -3.77
CA LEU A 34 1.05 4.30 -2.53
C LEU A 34 1.85 5.16 -1.54
N ILE A 35 1.27 5.38 -0.36
CA ILE A 35 1.96 6.01 0.78
C ILE A 35 2.17 4.93 1.82
N ALA A 36 3.40 4.47 1.98
CA ALA A 36 3.71 3.34 2.86
C ALA A 36 4.39 3.78 4.17
N GLY A 37 3.99 3.16 5.28
CA GLY A 37 4.60 3.38 6.58
C GLY A 37 6.05 2.89 6.65
N TYR A 38 6.85 3.40 7.57
CA TYR A 38 8.26 2.99 7.67
C TYR A 38 8.39 1.48 8.02
N GLY A 39 9.45 0.84 7.52
CA GLY A 39 9.62 -0.62 7.61
C GLY A 39 8.62 -1.46 6.80
N SER A 40 7.80 -0.84 5.94
CA SER A 40 6.90 -1.55 5.04
C SER A 40 7.61 -2.10 3.80
N THR A 41 7.07 -3.19 3.25
CA THR A 41 7.49 -3.73 1.96
C THR A 41 6.51 -3.29 0.88
N GLN A 42 7.02 -2.72 -0.20
CA GLN A 42 6.23 -2.16 -1.30
C GLN A 42 6.55 -2.87 -2.60
N THR A 43 5.49 -3.31 -3.28
CA THR A 43 5.59 -3.90 -4.61
C THR A 43 4.72 -3.09 -5.56
N ALA A 44 5.33 -2.40 -6.53
CA ALA A 44 4.60 -1.79 -7.63
C ALA A 44 4.47 -2.81 -8.77
N GLY A 45 3.23 -3.01 -9.24
CA GLY A 45 2.92 -3.77 -10.44
C GLY A 45 3.03 -2.90 -11.69
#